data_AF-A0A497RLI6-F1
#
_entry.id   AF-A0A497RLI6-F1
#
_cell.length_a   1.000
_cell.length_b   1.000
_cell.length_c   1.000
_cell.angle_alpha   90.00
_cell.angle_beta   90.00
_cell.angle_gamma   90.00
#
_symmetry.space_group_name_H-M   'P 1'
#
loop_
_entity.id
_entity.type
_entity.pdbx_description
1 polymer ?
#
loop_
_entity_poly.entity_id
_entity_poly.type
_entity_poly.pdbx_seq_one_letter_code
_entity_poly.pdbx_strand_id
1 'polypeptide(L)'
;MPLYKTGLDMWKKYQAKFNPTVVSTRFTDVQQIALDRAQEGLNMVATARDLIRPILDEYGVAGGLRATYLAFGTALLKHVIRQKGDTAKNIATGLKSYYVTAYGLDPSICDEIIQVISGWVIAY
;
A
#
# COMPACT_ATOMS: atom_id res chain seq x y z
N MET A 1 -32.08 20.50 -6.18
CA MET A 1 -30.78 19.99 -5.69
C MET A 1 -30.93 18.48 -5.52
N PRO A 2 -30.10 17.63 -6.14
CA PRO A 2 -30.31 16.19 -6.00
C PRO A 2 -30.09 15.79 -4.53
N LEU A 3 -31.07 15.10 -3.93
CA LEU A 3 -31.03 14.60 -2.56
C LEU A 3 -29.77 13.76 -2.31
N TYR A 4 -29.23 13.84 -1.08
CA TYR A 4 -28.10 13.03 -0.64
C TYR A 4 -28.44 11.54 -0.80
N LYS A 5 -27.56 10.75 -1.41
CA LYS A 5 -27.82 9.32 -1.62
C LYS A 5 -27.87 8.60 -0.28
N THR A 6 -28.96 7.89 -0.04
CA THR A 6 -29.17 7.11 1.18
C THR A 6 -28.48 5.76 1.08
N GLY A 7 -28.37 5.04 2.21
CA GLY A 7 -27.89 3.65 2.23
C GLY A 7 -28.69 2.74 1.30
N LEU A 8 -29.99 2.99 1.17
CA LEU A 8 -30.86 2.24 0.28
C LEU A 8 -30.54 2.51 -1.21
N ASP A 9 -30.21 3.75 -1.57
CA ASP A 9 -29.82 4.09 -2.94
C ASP A 9 -28.48 3.43 -3.31
N MET A 10 -27.56 3.33 -2.35
CA MET A 10 -26.30 2.61 -2.52
C MET A 10 -26.52 1.10 -2.71
N TRP A 11 -27.42 0.50 -1.92
CA TRP A 11 -27.80 -0.92 -2.04
C TRP A 11 -28.44 -1.24 -3.40
N LYS A 12 -29.43 -0.46 -3.81
CA LYS A 12 -30.10 -0.65 -5.12
C LYS A 12 -29.11 -0.53 -6.28
N LYS A 13 -28.19 0.45 -6.22
CA LYS A 13 -27.11 0.58 -7.21
C LYS A 13 -26.18 -0.63 -7.19
N TYR A 14 -25.87 -1.18 -6.02
CA TYR A 14 -25.04 -2.38 -5.90
C TYR A 14 -25.71 -3.58 -6.58
N GLN A 15 -26.98 -3.86 -6.27
CA GLN A 15 -27.74 -4.96 -6.88
C GLN A 15 -27.75 -4.86 -8.41
N ALA A 16 -27.96 -3.65 -8.97
CA ALA A 16 -27.99 -3.42 -10.40
C ALA A 16 -26.65 -3.73 -11.13
N LYS A 17 -25.52 -3.79 -10.41
CA LYS A 17 -24.22 -4.15 -11.00
C LYS A 17 -24.09 -5.63 -11.35
N PHE A 18 -24.91 -6.51 -10.77
CA PHE A 18 -24.75 -7.97 -10.87
C PHE A 18 -25.51 -8.60 -12.04
N ASN A 19 -25.75 -7.85 -13.12
CA ASN A 19 -26.18 -8.46 -14.39
C ASN A 19 -25.02 -9.33 -14.93
N PRO A 20 -25.18 -10.65 -15.05
CA PRO A 20 -24.07 -11.55 -15.42
C PRO A 20 -23.42 -11.20 -16.77
N THR A 21 -24.22 -10.77 -17.75
CA THR A 21 -23.73 -10.38 -19.07
C THR A 21 -22.83 -9.14 -18.97
N VAL A 22 -23.27 -8.11 -18.23
CA VAL A 22 -22.49 -6.87 -18.06
C VAL A 22 -21.21 -7.12 -17.25
N VAL A 23 -21.29 -8.00 -16.24
CA VAL A 23 -20.12 -8.42 -15.47
C VAL A 23 -19.11 -9.10 -16.39
N SER A 24 -19.52 -10.13 -17.12
CA SER A 24 -18.63 -10.88 -18.02
C SER A 24 -17.95 -9.95 -19.03
N THR A 25 -18.74 -9.13 -19.74
CA THR A 25 -18.20 -8.21 -20.76
C THR A 25 -17.14 -7.28 -20.16
N ARG A 26 -17.44 -6.63 -19.03
CA ARG A 26 -16.49 -5.69 -18.41
C ARG A 26 -15.18 -6.36 -18.01
N PHE A 27 -15.23 -7.54 -17.40
CA PHE A 27 -14.01 -8.23 -16.98
C PHE A 27 -13.19 -8.73 -18.15
N THR A 28 -13.83 -9.22 -19.22
CA THR A 28 -13.15 -9.61 -20.45
C THR A 28 -12.47 -8.42 -21.12
N ASP A 29 -13.18 -7.29 -21.27
CA ASP A 29 -12.68 -6.13 -22.00
C ASP A 29 -11.44 -5.50 -21.35
N VAL A 30 -11.34 -5.53 -20.01
CA VAL A 30 -10.21 -4.92 -19.29
C VAL A 30 -9.19 -5.95 -18.79
N GLN A 31 -9.32 -7.23 -19.14
CA GLN A 31 -8.49 -8.30 -18.57
C GLN A 31 -7.00 -8.00 -18.72
N GLN A 32 -6.55 -7.66 -19.93
CA GLN A 32 -5.13 -7.41 -20.18
C GLN A 32 -4.61 -6.21 -19.36
N ILE A 33 -5.37 -5.11 -19.36
CA ILE A 33 -5.02 -3.90 -18.58
C ILE A 33 -4.94 -4.23 -17.08
N ALA A 34 -5.82 -5.10 -16.59
CA ALA A 34 -5.81 -5.54 -15.20
C ALA A 34 -4.59 -6.42 -14.90
N LEU A 35 -4.20 -7.32 -15.81
CA LEU A 35 -3.01 -8.16 -15.67
C LEU A 35 -1.72 -7.32 -15.66
N ASP A 36 -1.57 -6.37 -16.57
CA ASP A 36 -0.39 -5.51 -16.63
C ASP A 36 -0.23 -4.70 -15.34
N ARG A 37 -1.32 -4.09 -14.86
CA ARG A 37 -1.33 -3.34 -13.59
C ARG A 37 -1.10 -4.22 -12.38
N ALA A 38 -1.61 -5.45 -12.39
CA ALA A 38 -1.38 -6.41 -11.32
C ALA A 38 0.09 -6.82 -11.28
N GLN A 39 0.70 -7.08 -12.44
CA GLN A 39 2.12 -7.42 -12.54
C GLN A 39 3.00 -6.31 -11.97
N GLU A 40 2.76 -5.05 -12.38
CA GLU A 40 3.50 -3.89 -11.87
C GLU A 40 3.36 -3.76 -10.34
N GLY A 41 2.14 -3.81 -9.82
CA GLY A 41 1.87 -3.67 -8.39
C GLY A 41 2.44 -4.82 -7.54
N LEU A 42 2.33 -6.06 -8.01
CA LEU A 42 2.86 -7.23 -7.30
C LEU A 42 4.38 -7.19 -7.24
N ASN A 43 5.04 -6.85 -8.35
CA ASN A 43 6.49 -6.73 -8.40
C ASN A 43 6.99 -5.60 -7.48
N MET A 44 6.32 -4.45 -7.49
CA MET A 44 6.66 -3.32 -6.62
C MET A 44 6.59 -3.69 -5.13
N VAL A 45 5.54 -4.42 -4.71
CA VAL A 45 5.42 -4.89 -3.33
C VAL A 45 6.44 -5.97 -3.00
N ALA A 46 6.74 -6.88 -3.93
CA ALA A 46 7.76 -7.91 -3.73
C ALA A 46 9.14 -7.29 -3.51
N THR A 47 9.56 -6.38 -4.39
CA THR A 47 10.84 -5.64 -4.27
C THR A 47 10.93 -4.88 -2.96
N ALA A 48 9.89 -4.15 -2.56
CA ALA A 48 9.89 -3.45 -1.28
C ALA A 48 10.09 -4.39 -0.08
N ARG A 49 9.48 -5.58 -0.11
CA ARG A 49 9.68 -6.59 0.94
C ARG A 49 11.10 -7.15 0.92
N ASP A 50 11.64 -7.44 -0.26
CA ASP A 50 13.00 -7.98 -0.39
C ASP A 50 14.07 -6.99 0.04
N LEU A 51 13.80 -5.68 -0.10
CA LEU A 51 14.65 -4.61 0.44
C LEU A 51 14.59 -4.50 1.97
N ILE A 52 13.44 -4.75 2.59
CA ILE A 52 13.25 -4.61 4.04
C ILE A 52 13.76 -5.85 4.80
N ARG A 53 13.63 -7.05 4.22
CA ARG A 53 13.97 -8.31 4.89
C ARG A 53 15.40 -8.34 5.44
N PRO A 54 16.45 -7.91 4.71
CA PRO A 54 17.82 -7.87 5.23
C PRO A 54 17.99 -6.97 6.44
N ILE A 55 17.34 -5.80 6.47
CA ILE A 55 17.34 -4.90 7.63
C ILE A 55 16.79 -5.65 8.85
N LEU A 56 15.64 -6.29 8.68
CA LEU A 56 15.02 -7.04 9.78
C LEU A 56 15.87 -8.24 10.23
N ASP A 57 16.62 -8.86 9.32
CA ASP A 57 17.52 -9.97 9.65
C ASP A 57 18.75 -9.47 10.43
N GLU A 58 19.31 -8.31 10.06
CA GLU A 58 20.43 -7.64 10.76
C GLU A 58 20.08 -7.29 12.21
N TYR A 59 18.86 -6.77 12.43
CA TYR A 59 18.36 -6.44 13.77
C TYR A 59 17.75 -7.63 14.54
N GLY A 60 17.81 -8.85 13.99
CA GLY A 60 17.30 -10.05 14.65
C GLY A 60 15.77 -10.05 14.87
N VAL A 61 15.02 -9.32 14.04
CA VAL A 61 13.56 -9.22 14.13
C VAL A 61 12.90 -10.50 13.63
N ALA A 62 12.41 -11.30 14.56
CA ALA A 62 11.76 -12.58 14.30
C ALA A 62 10.23 -12.57 14.54
N GLY A 63 9.56 -13.63 14.07
CA GLY A 63 8.16 -13.90 14.37
C GLY A 63 7.17 -12.87 13.79
N GLY A 64 6.04 -12.70 14.47
CA GLY A 64 4.94 -11.84 14.01
C GLY A 64 5.32 -10.36 13.87
N LEU A 65 6.29 -9.88 14.66
CA LEU A 65 6.75 -8.49 14.62
C LEU A 65 7.32 -8.10 13.25
N ARG A 66 7.94 -9.07 12.56
CA ARG A 66 8.46 -8.90 11.19
C ARG A 66 7.36 -8.46 10.22
N ALA A 67 6.15 -9.00 10.36
CA ALA A 67 5.02 -8.62 9.51
C ALA A 67 4.60 -7.16 9.74
N THR A 68 4.70 -6.66 10.98
CA THR A 68 4.38 -5.26 11.31
C THR A 68 5.35 -4.27 10.65
N TYR A 69 6.65 -4.60 10.61
CA TYR A 69 7.62 -3.79 9.86
C TYR A 69 7.41 -3.84 8.34
N LEU A 70 7.06 -5.00 7.79
CA LEU A 70 6.69 -5.10 6.37
C LEU A 70 5.40 -4.32 6.06
N ALA A 71 4.45 -4.28 6.99
CA ALA A 71 3.25 -3.46 6.87
C ALA A 71 3.59 -1.96 6.88
N PHE A 72 4.48 -1.52 7.76
CA PHE A 72 5.00 -0.15 7.77
C PHE A 72 5.64 0.22 6.43
N GLY A 73 6.57 -0.58 5.91
CA GLY A 73 7.26 -0.28 4.65
C GLY A 73 6.33 -0.30 3.42
N THR A 74 5.36 -1.21 3.36
CA THR A 74 4.38 -1.23 2.26
C THR A 74 3.35 -0.09 2.35
N ALA A 75 2.99 0.34 3.56
CA ALA A 75 2.18 1.54 3.76
C ALA A 75 2.95 2.79 3.34
N LEU A 76 4.24 2.91 3.69
CA LEU A 76 5.10 3.99 3.25
C LEU A 76 5.16 4.05 1.72
N LEU A 77 5.47 2.91 1.08
CA LEU A 77 5.54 2.75 -0.37
C LEU A 77 4.30 3.31 -1.07
N LYS A 78 3.10 2.92 -0.63
CA LYS A 78 1.82 3.42 -1.18
C LYS A 78 1.73 4.95 -1.23
N HIS A 79 2.32 5.63 -0.26
CA HIS A 79 2.31 7.09 -0.18
C HIS A 79 3.44 7.72 -1.00
N VAL A 80 4.67 7.23 -0.88
CA VAL A 80 5.84 7.85 -1.54
C VAL A 80 5.88 7.64 -3.05
N ILE A 81 5.16 6.64 -3.59
CA ILE A 81 4.97 6.50 -5.04
C ILE A 81 4.02 7.57 -5.61
N ARG A 82 3.11 8.11 -4.78
CA ARG A 82 2.08 9.09 -5.21
C ARG A 82 2.45 10.53 -4.89
N GLN A 83 3.32 10.72 -3.91
CA GLN A 83 3.68 12.01 -3.35
C GLN A 83 5.21 12.12 -3.30
N LYS A 84 5.75 13.30 -3.62
CA LYS A 84 7.20 13.57 -3.62
C LYS A 84 7.51 14.80 -2.77
N GLY A 85 8.80 15.05 -2.55
CA GLY A 85 9.28 16.22 -1.80
C GLY A 85 8.79 16.24 -0.35
N ASP A 86 8.46 17.43 0.17
CA ASP A 86 8.13 17.60 1.58
C ASP A 86 6.83 16.89 2.00
N THR A 87 5.88 16.71 1.07
CA THR A 87 4.68 15.91 1.32
C THR A 87 5.03 14.46 1.66
N ALA A 88 5.98 13.86 0.93
CA ALA A 88 6.44 12.50 1.20
C ALA A 88 7.13 12.39 2.56
N LYS A 89 7.95 13.39 2.92
CA LYS A 89 8.63 13.46 4.22
C LYS A 89 7.63 13.53 5.37
N ASN A 90 6.64 14.43 5.28
CA ASN A 90 5.62 14.59 6.32
C ASN A 90 4.81 13.29 6.53
N ILE A 91 4.47 12.60 5.44
CA ILE A 91 3.79 11.30 5.53
C ILE A 91 4.69 10.25 6.19
N ALA A 92 5.96 10.16 5.79
CA ALA A 92 6.91 9.21 6.38
C ALA A 92 7.05 9.45 7.90
N THR A 93 7.19 10.71 8.32
CA THR A 93 7.27 11.08 9.74
C THR A 93 6.00 10.72 10.50
N GLY A 94 4.82 11.05 9.97
CA GLY A 94 3.54 10.71 10.60
C GLY A 94 3.31 9.20 10.70
N LEU A 95 3.66 8.46 9.64
CA LEU A 95 3.53 7.01 9.60
C LEU A 95 4.49 6.34 10.59
N LYS A 96 5.74 6.80 10.67
CA LYS A 96 6.69 6.34 11.68
C LYS A 96 6.13 6.54 13.08
N SER A 97 5.64 7.75 13.39
CA SER A 97 5.04 8.05 14.69
C SER A 97 3.89 7.11 15.02
N TYR A 98 2.98 6.85 14.08
CA TYR A 98 1.88 5.90 14.27
C TYR A 98 2.39 4.48 14.59
N TYR A 99 3.34 3.96 13.82
CA TYR A 99 3.80 2.59 14.02
C TYR A 99 4.65 2.40 15.29
N VAL A 100 5.48 3.39 15.62
CA VAL A 100 6.24 3.39 16.87
C VAL A 100 5.30 3.44 18.07
N THR A 101 4.29 4.33 18.06
CA THR A 101 3.41 4.55 19.21
C THR A 101 2.35 3.47 19.37
N ALA A 102 1.70 3.05 18.27
CA ALA A 102 0.59 2.09 18.33
C ALA A 102 1.05 0.62 18.35
N TYR A 103 2.19 0.31 17.72
CA TYR A 103 2.68 -1.07 17.58
C TYR A 103 4.05 -1.31 18.23
N GLY A 104 4.66 -0.30 18.86
CA GLY A 104 5.92 -0.46 19.57
C GLY A 104 7.11 -0.78 18.65
N LEU A 105 7.08 -0.36 17.39
CA LEU A 105 8.22 -0.53 16.49
C LEU A 105 9.41 0.32 16.94
N ASP A 106 10.62 -0.20 16.71
CA ASP A 106 11.85 0.53 16.96
C ASP A 106 11.98 1.68 15.95
N PRO A 107 12.09 2.94 16.43
CA PRO A 107 12.26 4.10 15.57
C PRO A 107 13.46 4.02 14.62
N SER A 108 14.55 3.36 15.04
CA SER A 108 15.78 3.25 14.24
C SER A 108 15.61 2.34 13.02
N ILE A 109 15.02 1.16 13.23
CA ILE A 109 14.67 0.22 12.14
C ILE A 109 13.67 0.88 11.18
N CYS A 110 12.71 1.66 11.70
CA CYS A 110 11.79 2.43 10.87
C CYS A 110 12.51 3.47 9.99
N ASP A 111 13.57 4.13 10.48
CA ASP A 111 14.33 5.10 9.68
C ASP A 111 15.09 4.44 8.53
N GLU A 112 15.71 3.29 8.76
CA GLU A 112 16.38 2.53 7.69
C GLU A 112 15.38 2.06 6.63
N ILE A 113 14.21 1.57 7.05
CA ILE A 113 13.14 1.21 6.11
C ILE A 113 12.70 2.44 5.31
N ILE A 114 12.57 3.62 5.94
CA ILE A 114 12.24 4.86 5.21
C ILE A 114 13.30 5.17 4.16
N GLN A 115 14.58 5.08 4.53
CA GLN A 115 15.69 5.39 3.64
C GLN A 115 15.72 4.46 2.42
N VAL A 116 15.63 3.14 2.63
CA VAL A 116 15.72 2.17 1.54
C VAL A 116 14.50 2.25 0.61
N ILE A 117 13.29 2.36 1.16
CA ILE A 117 12.06 2.45 0.35
C ILE A 117 11.99 3.80 -0.39
N SER A 118 12.27 4.92 0.28
CA SER A 118 12.20 6.23 -0.35
C SER A 118 13.32 6.43 -1.37
N GLY A 119 14.52 5.92 -1.10
CA GLY A 119 15.66 5.96 -2.02
C GLY A 119 15.39 5.17 -3.29
N TRP A 120 14.87 3.94 -3.16
CA TRP A 120 14.46 3.13 -4.32
C TRP A 120 13.39 3.83 -5.17
N VAL A 121 12.38 4.44 -4.55
CA VAL A 121 11.28 5.15 -5.23
C VAL A 121 11.71 6.46 -5.91
N ILE A 122 12.86 7.03 -5.55
CA ILE A 122 13.41 8.22 -6.24
C ILE A 122 14.24 7.79 -7.46
N ALA A 123 14.89 6.63 -7.41
CA ALA A 123 15.74 6.13 -8.49
C ALA A 123 14.96 5.50 -9.67
N TYR A 124 13.69 5.14 -9.43
CA TYR A 124 12.75 4.60 -10.42
C TYR A 124 11.81 5.69 -10.92
#